data_AF-A0AAJ1XCP2-F1
#
_entry.id   AF-A0AAJ1XCP2-F1
#
_cell.length_a   1.000
_cell.length_b   1.000
_cell.length_c   1.000
_cell.angle_alpha   90.00
_cell.angle_beta   90.00
_cell.angle_gamma   90.00
#
_symmetry.space_group_name_H-M   'P 1'
#
loop_
_entity.id
_entity.type
_entity.pdbx_description
1 polymer ?
#
loop_
_entity_poly.entity_id
_entity_poly.type
_entity_poly.pdbx_seq_one_letter_code
_entity_poly.pdbx_strand_id
1 'polypeptide(L)'
;VDTYGGACPHGGGAFSGKDPSKVDRSAAYAARYVAKNIVAAGLARQCQVQVSYAIGVAEPINITVYTEGTGVIPDDQIAKLVREHFDLRPKGIVNMLDLLRPIYTK
;
A
#
# COMPACT_ATOMS: atom_id res chain seq x y z
N VAL A 1 7.62 -15.02 -5.07
CA VAL A 1 6.38 -15.52 -5.68
C VAL A 1 5.17 -14.75 -5.18
N ASP A 2 5.03 -14.58 -3.86
CA ASP A 2 3.86 -13.95 -3.19
C ASP A 2 3.43 -12.55 -3.68
N THR A 3 4.33 -11.78 -4.27
CA THR A 3 4.06 -10.41 -4.72
C THR A 3 4.02 -10.31 -6.24
N TYR A 4 4.96 -9.58 -6.84
CA TYR A 4 4.83 -9.09 -8.22
C TYR A 4 5.85 -9.72 -9.18
N GLY A 5 6.44 -10.86 -8.79
CA GLY A 5 7.31 -11.64 -9.70
C GLY A 5 8.55 -10.90 -10.22
N GLY A 6 9.05 -9.89 -9.49
CA GLY A 6 10.19 -9.07 -9.91
C GLY A 6 9.81 -7.82 -10.72
N ALA A 7 8.53 -7.59 -10.99
CA ALA A 7 8.07 -6.43 -11.76
C ALA A 7 8.22 -5.08 -11.03
N CYS A 8 8.39 -5.09 -9.70
CA CYS A 8 8.65 -3.89 -8.93
C CYS A 8 9.55 -4.17 -7.72
N PRO A 9 10.20 -3.14 -7.14
CA PRO A 9 10.94 -3.24 -5.88
C PRO A 9 10.12 -3.85 -4.74
N HIS A 10 10.80 -4.49 -3.79
CA HIS A 10 10.21 -5.10 -2.61
C HIS A 10 10.93 -4.64 -1.34
N GLY A 11 10.18 -4.27 -0.30
CA GLY A 11 10.73 -3.75 0.96
C GLY A 11 11.37 -4.81 1.88
N GLY A 12 11.32 -6.09 1.49
CA GLY A 12 11.99 -7.21 2.18
C GLY A 12 11.17 -7.98 3.21
N GLY A 13 10.05 -7.44 3.69
CA GLY A 13 9.20 -8.10 4.69
C GLY A 13 8.43 -9.31 4.15
N ALA A 14 8.54 -10.46 4.81
CA ALA A 14 7.71 -11.64 4.52
C ALA A 14 6.27 -11.48 5.06
N PHE A 15 5.30 -12.20 4.47
CA PHE A 15 3.88 -12.13 4.88
C PHE A 15 3.49 -13.19 5.91
N SER A 16 3.66 -14.47 5.63
CA SER A 16 3.13 -15.61 6.42
C SER A 16 3.57 -15.60 7.89
N GLY A 17 2.71 -16.09 8.78
CA GLY A 17 2.96 -16.15 10.23
C GLY A 17 2.85 -14.83 11.01
N LYS A 18 2.52 -13.72 10.35
CA LYS A 18 2.40 -12.40 10.98
C LYS A 18 0.94 -11.98 11.18
N ASP A 19 0.63 -11.42 12.34
CA ASP A 19 -0.67 -10.81 12.57
C ASP A 19 -0.78 -9.44 11.86
N PRO A 20 -1.99 -8.87 11.68
CA PRO A 20 -2.18 -7.63 10.92
C PRO A 20 -1.55 -6.37 11.53
N SER A 21 -1.10 -6.42 12.79
CA SER A 21 -0.33 -5.31 13.38
C SER A 21 1.06 -5.16 12.75
N LYS A 22 1.58 -6.18 12.06
CA LYS A 22 2.89 -6.14 11.41
C LYS A 22 2.77 -5.49 10.04
N VAL A 23 3.29 -4.26 9.95
CA VAL A 23 3.20 -3.41 8.75
C VAL A 23 3.83 -4.06 7.51
N ASP A 24 4.80 -4.95 7.68
CA ASP A 24 5.34 -5.77 6.58
C ASP A 24 4.25 -6.48 5.76
N ARG A 25 3.17 -6.91 6.43
CA ARG A 25 2.01 -7.54 5.80
C ARG A 25 0.93 -6.51 5.51
N SER A 26 0.44 -5.83 6.54
CA SER A 26 -0.76 -4.99 6.40
C SER A 26 -0.52 -3.78 5.49
N ALA A 27 0.63 -3.11 5.58
CA ALA A 27 0.95 -2.00 4.69
C ALA A 27 1.24 -2.47 3.25
N ALA A 28 1.79 -3.67 3.05
CA ALA A 28 1.92 -4.24 1.71
C ALA A 28 0.55 -4.49 1.06
N TYR A 29 -0.42 -5.00 1.84
CA TYR A 29 -1.81 -5.16 1.38
C TYR A 29 -2.48 -3.81 1.09
N ALA A 30 -2.27 -2.82 1.96
CA ALA A 30 -2.78 -1.47 1.76
C ALA A 30 -2.18 -0.81 0.51
N ALA A 31 -0.86 -0.91 0.30
CA ALA A 31 -0.20 -0.38 -0.90
C ALA A 31 -0.75 -1.01 -2.18
N ARG A 32 -1.01 -2.33 -2.17
CA ARG A 32 -1.69 -3.01 -3.29
C ARG A 32 -3.10 -2.48 -3.50
N TYR A 33 -3.87 -2.33 -2.42
CA TYR A 33 -5.23 -1.82 -2.46
C TYR A 33 -5.28 -0.41 -3.06
N VAL A 34 -4.40 0.48 -2.60
CA VAL A 34 -4.27 1.85 -3.12
C VAL A 34 -3.88 1.84 -4.61
N ALA A 35 -2.79 1.15 -4.99
CA ALA A 35 -2.32 1.09 -6.37
C ALA A 35 -3.41 0.57 -7.33
N LYS A 36 -4.16 -0.47 -6.92
CA LYS A 36 -5.26 -1.01 -7.70
C LYS A 36 -6.38 0.02 -7.89
N ASN A 37 -6.72 0.78 -6.85
CA ASN A 37 -7.75 1.82 -6.94
C ASN A 37 -7.32 3.01 -7.80
N ILE A 38 -6.04 3.44 -7.75
CA ILE A 38 -5.50 4.48 -8.64
C ILE A 38 -5.68 4.10 -10.11
N VAL A 39 -5.31 2.87 -10.47
CA VAL A 39 -5.46 2.37 -11.84
C VAL A 39 -6.94 2.21 -12.22
N ALA A 40 -7.76 1.65 -11.32
CA ALA A 40 -9.20 1.48 -11.56
C ALA A 40 -9.95 2.82 -11.72
N ALA A 41 -9.50 3.87 -11.06
CA ALA A 41 -10.02 5.22 -11.19
C ALA A 41 -9.56 5.93 -12.48
N GLY A 42 -8.72 5.28 -13.30
CA GLY A 42 -8.20 5.85 -14.54
C GLY A 42 -7.12 6.92 -14.34
N LEU A 43 -6.56 7.05 -13.13
CA LEU A 43 -5.52 8.04 -12.84
C LEU A 43 -4.17 7.65 -13.44
N ALA A 44 -3.95 6.37 -13.71
CA ALA A 44 -2.76 5.86 -14.37
C ALA A 44 -3.03 4.47 -15.00
N ARG A 45 -2.20 4.05 -15.97
CA ARG A 45 -2.26 2.68 -16.52
C ARG A 45 -1.47 1.69 -15.67
N GLN A 46 -0.40 2.15 -15.02
CA GLN A 46 0.36 1.39 -14.04
C GLN A 46 0.70 2.31 -12.87
N CYS A 47 0.78 1.72 -11.68
CA CYS A 47 1.04 2.47 -10.46
C CYS A 47 1.81 1.61 -9.47
N GLN A 48 2.93 2.15 -8.99
CA GLN A 48 3.63 1.67 -7.81
C GLN A 48 3.39 2.64 -6.66
N VAL A 49 3.07 2.10 -5.49
CA VAL A 49 2.92 2.86 -4.24
C VAL A 49 3.99 2.39 -3.27
N GLN A 50 4.77 3.33 -2.76
CA GLN A 50 5.77 3.11 -1.71
C GLN A 50 5.29 3.79 -0.43
N VAL A 51 5.32 3.06 0.68
CA VAL A 51 4.98 3.57 2.01
C VAL A 51 6.10 3.20 2.98
N SER A 52 6.53 4.14 3.82
CA SER A 52 7.56 3.91 4.84
C SER A 52 7.07 4.34 6.23
N TYR A 53 7.51 3.61 7.25
CA TYR A 53 7.17 3.85 8.65
C TYR A 53 8.44 3.90 9.49
N ALA A 54 8.44 4.73 10.53
CA ALA A 54 9.39 4.58 11.64
C ALA A 54 8.80 3.65 12.70
N ILE A 55 9.67 2.90 13.37
CA ILE A 55 9.29 2.07 14.51
C ILE A 55 8.63 2.98 15.57
N GLY A 56 7.42 2.61 16.00
CA GLY A 56 6.67 3.33 17.02
C GLY A 56 5.86 4.54 16.50
N VAL A 57 5.94 4.88 15.21
CA VAL A 57 5.17 5.99 14.62
C VAL A 57 4.03 5.41 13.79
N ALA A 58 2.79 5.80 14.12
CA ALA A 58 1.61 5.30 13.44
C ALA A 58 1.44 5.90 12.02
N GLU A 59 1.76 7.17 11.85
CA GLU A 59 1.71 7.83 10.55
C GLU A 59 2.86 7.35 9.66
N PRO A 60 2.62 7.11 8.36
CA PRO A 60 3.69 6.86 7.43
C PRO A 60 4.58 8.10 7.31
N ILE A 61 5.91 7.91 7.37
CA ILE A 61 6.88 8.97 7.14
C ILE A 61 6.78 9.47 5.70
N ASN A 62 6.57 8.54 4.77
CA ASN A 62 6.44 8.86 3.37
C ASN A 62 5.40 8.00 2.65
N ILE A 63 4.72 8.61 1.69
CA ILE A 63 3.85 7.97 0.71
C ILE A 63 4.29 8.51 -0.65
N THR A 64 4.94 7.66 -1.45
CA THR A 64 5.38 8.01 -2.80
C THR A 64 4.57 7.21 -3.80
N VAL A 65 4.14 7.86 -4.87
CA VAL A 65 3.50 7.23 -6.01
C VAL A 65 4.45 7.33 -7.20
N TYR A 66 4.55 6.26 -7.98
CA TYR A 66 5.21 6.25 -9.28
C TYR A 66 4.22 5.73 -10.31
N THR A 67 3.86 6.55 -11.30
CA THR A 67 2.99 6.11 -12.41
C THR A 67 3.76 5.72 -13.65
N GLU A 68 5.10 5.78 -13.61
CA GLU A 68 6.00 5.40 -14.71
C GLU A 68 5.60 6.09 -16.03
N GLY A 69 5.27 7.38 -15.95
CA GLY A 69 4.88 8.21 -17.10
C GLY A 69 3.47 7.95 -17.63
N THR A 70 2.66 7.13 -16.96
CA THR A 70 1.28 6.82 -17.38
C THR A 70 0.20 7.59 -16.64
N GLY A 71 0.59 8.43 -15.67
CA GLY A 71 -0.32 9.25 -14.90
C GLY A 71 -1.01 10.32 -15.75
N VAL A 72 -2.31 10.54 -15.50
CA VAL A 72 -3.08 11.63 -16.11
C VAL A 72 -2.85 12.97 -15.41
N ILE A 73 -2.32 12.93 -14.19
CA ILE A 73 -1.87 14.06 -13.38
C ILE A 73 -0.52 13.72 -12.73
N PRO A 74 0.24 14.72 -12.23
CA PRO A 74 1.53 14.49 -11.58
C PRO A 74 1.46 13.54 -10.38
N ASP A 75 2.49 12.72 -10.21
CA ASP A 75 2.58 11.70 -9.16
C ASP A 75 2.46 12.27 -7.74
N ASP A 76 2.95 13.49 -7.50
CA ASP A 76 2.83 14.16 -6.20
C ASP A 76 1.38 14.55 -5.87
N GLN A 77 0.58 14.85 -6.89
CA GLN A 77 -0.86 15.11 -6.73
C GLN A 77 -1.62 13.83 -6.43
N ILE A 78 -1.26 12.73 -7.11
CA ILE A 78 -1.84 11.41 -6.79
C ILE A 78 -1.48 11.02 -5.35
N ALA A 79 -0.24 11.24 -4.92
CA ALA A 79 0.18 10.97 -3.54
C ALA A 79 -0.62 11.80 -2.51
N LYS A 80 -0.97 13.06 -2.81
CA LYS A 80 -1.86 13.88 -1.97
C LYS A 80 -3.27 13.28 -1.87
N LEU A 81 -3.85 12.88 -3.00
CA LEU A 81 -5.15 12.19 -3.03
C LEU A 81 -5.12 10.88 -2.24
N VAL A 82 -4.02 10.12 -2.32
CA VAL A 82 -3.86 8.90 -1.51
C VAL A 82 -3.93 9.22 -0.02
N ARG A 83 -3.22 10.27 0.42
CA ARG A 83 -3.22 10.69 1.83
C ARG A 83 -4.60 11.18 2.30
N GLU A 84 -5.38 11.78 1.41
CA GLU A 84 -6.73 12.27 1.71
C GLU A 84 -7.76 11.15 1.80
N HIS A 85 -7.68 10.15 0.92
CA HIS A 85 -8.71 9.12 0.78
C HIS A 85 -8.44 7.82 1.54
N PHE A 86 -7.19 7.53 1.92
CA PHE A 86 -6.81 6.28 2.57
C PHE A 86 -6.13 6.54 3.92
N ASP A 87 -6.69 5.97 4.98
CA ASP A 87 -6.03 5.95 6.30
C ASP A 87 -4.96 4.86 6.34
N LEU A 88 -3.72 5.26 6.05
CA LEU A 88 -2.56 4.36 6.00
C LEU A 88 -1.87 4.18 7.37
N ARG A 89 -2.48 4.60 8.48
CA ARG A 89 -2.01 4.17 9.80
C ARG A 89 -2.27 2.68 9.99
N PRO A 90 -1.46 1.93 10.77
CA PRO A 90 -1.69 0.49 10.98
C PRO A 90 -3.12 0.14 11.43
N LYS A 91 -3.69 0.91 12.36
CA LYS A 91 -5.09 0.72 12.80
C LYS A 91 -6.10 1.08 11.70
N GLY A 92 -5.84 2.13 10.93
CA GLY A 92 -6.63 2.52 9.77
C GLY A 92 -6.71 1.41 8.74
N ILE A 93 -5.56 0.83 8.39
CA ILE A 93 -5.45 -0.28 7.44
C ILE A 93 -6.22 -1.51 7.92
N VAL A 94 -6.03 -1.89 9.18
CA VAL A 94 -6.70 -3.07 9.76
C VAL A 94 -8.22 -2.93 9.68
N ASN A 95 -8.75 -1.73 9.95
CA ASN A 95 -10.18 -1.46 9.88
C ASN A 95 -10.68 -1.36 8.43
N MET A 96 -9.98 -0.60 7.59
CA MET A 96 -10.34 -0.38 6.18
C MET A 96 -10.44 -1.69 5.40
N LEU A 97 -9.56 -2.65 5.69
CA LEU A 97 -9.49 -3.94 4.99
C LEU A 97 -10.12 -5.09 5.79
N ASP A 98 -10.69 -4.81 6.96
CA ASP A 98 -11.29 -5.80 7.86
C ASP A 98 -10.37 -7.02 8.07
N LEU A 99 -9.18 -6.76 8.64
CA LEU A 99 -8.10 -7.75 8.71
C LEU A 99 -8.14 -8.65 9.95
N LEU A 100 -8.96 -8.35 10.96
CA LEU A 100 -9.05 -9.15 12.18
C LEU A 100 -9.97 -10.37 12.00
N ARG A 101 -9.66 -11.18 10.98
CA ARG A 101 -10.42 -12.36 10.58
C ARG A 101 -9.47 -13.50 10.21
N PRO A 102 -9.91 -14.77 10.33
CA PRO A 102 -9.11 -15.93 9.95
C PRO A 102 -9.10 -16.12 8.41
N ILE A 103 -8.57 -15.15 7.67
CA ILE A 103 -8.59 -15.10 6.19
C ILE A 103 -7.22 -15.35 5.54
N TYR A 104 -6.22 -15.73 6.33
CA TYR A 104 -4.82 -15.83 5.89
C TYR A 104 -4.39 -17.23 5.48
N THR A 105 -5.19 -18.24 5.82
CA THR A 105 -5.00 -19.62 5.38
C THR A 105 -5.98 -19.88 4.23
N LYS A 106 -5.47 -20.45 3.14
CA LYS A 106 -6.31 -21.04 2.09
C LYS A 106 -6.54 -22.51 2.39
#